data_AF-A0A2Z4Y0P7-F1
#
_entry.id   AF-A0A2Z4Y0P7-F1
#
_cell.length_a   1.000
_cell.length_b   1.000
_cell.length_c   1.000
_cell.angle_alpha   90.00
_cell.angle_beta   90.00
_cell.angle_gamma   90.00
#
_symmetry.space_group_name_H-M   'P 1'
#
loop_
_entity.id
_entity.type
_entity.pdbx_description
1 polymer ?
#
loop_
_entity_poly.entity_id
_entity_poly.type
_entity_poly.pdbx_seq_one_letter_code
_entity_poly.pdbx_strand_id
1 'polypeptide(L)'
;MISSDKLLAIGAALVDTVRSQIKYSFNMDEEGQLFDGLNRTSIYKNMIKKVFALNNQNLAYTPEEIGKVFLQNKTGVCDNLSLACLYIAKGLEKIKTDTFYLSLMGTPKHVFVLAHCSHDLFHLRSRSWKKYTNSFKDLASKNDLSNAVIIDPWIYKASKLENYNNHLHHAELYSVNDFYNGKIEYINQHIIISSSSPISTIDDKYIEIFNECYEIQKQKLANRRDSFARGRRFSSVRRSLEFNIQPQQKLTSLRNFFINLTANDHFYNVQWYKSSSAFYKAKKFKHSDRKGKCINSVINYLNNCIDNYDYPKDAKLLEIFKCILRILPIVRSSNRVPMHLSLDNISMTTSAKIIFNTRVTPDKRQEFEKIEGLELDWVREARYKLNERGRYKSLLEKIDKFTPSDDRGILPNFYEGKDGYYKLVHDAIDNY
;
A
#
# COMPACT_ATOMS: atom_id res chain seq x y z
N MET A 1 18.10 -18.01 -30.93
CA MET A 1 18.61 -16.96 -30.00
C MET A 1 17.54 -15.90 -29.93
N ILE A 2 17.04 -15.61 -28.72
CA ILE A 2 15.96 -14.66 -28.53
C ILE A 2 16.33 -13.27 -29.08
N SER A 3 15.40 -12.65 -29.80
CA SER A 3 15.61 -11.30 -30.34
C SER A 3 15.57 -10.23 -29.25
N SER A 4 16.27 -9.12 -29.49
CA SER A 4 16.28 -7.99 -28.55
C SER A 4 14.88 -7.39 -28.33
N ASP A 5 14.01 -7.36 -29.35
CA ASP A 5 12.63 -6.89 -29.20
C ASP A 5 11.79 -7.77 -28.26
N LYS A 6 12.01 -9.09 -28.32
CA LYS A 6 11.31 -10.03 -27.44
C LYS A 6 11.80 -9.90 -26.00
N LEU A 7 13.12 -9.77 -25.80
CA LEU A 7 13.68 -9.43 -24.48
C LEU A 7 13.16 -8.08 -23.96
N LEU A 8 12.99 -7.09 -24.85
CA LEU A 8 12.49 -5.78 -24.48
C LEU A 8 11.02 -5.83 -24.05
N ALA A 9 10.18 -6.64 -24.72
CA ALA A 9 8.80 -6.86 -24.32
C ALA A 9 8.72 -7.53 -22.94
N ILE A 10 9.55 -8.54 -22.68
CA ILE A 10 9.66 -9.21 -21.36
C ILE A 10 10.11 -8.21 -20.30
N GLY A 11 11.16 -7.44 -20.58
CA GLY A 11 11.71 -6.44 -19.67
C GLY A 11 10.71 -5.33 -19.34
N ALA A 12 10.02 -4.80 -20.34
CA ALA A 12 8.97 -3.80 -20.14
C ALA A 12 7.80 -4.35 -19.31
N ALA A 13 7.40 -5.61 -19.55
CA ALA A 13 6.36 -6.26 -18.75
C ALA A 13 6.79 -6.48 -17.29
N LEU A 14 8.05 -6.86 -17.03
CA LEU A 14 8.59 -6.95 -15.67
C LEU A 14 8.55 -5.60 -14.94
N VAL A 15 8.94 -4.52 -15.62
CA VAL A 15 8.85 -3.16 -15.09
C VAL A 15 7.41 -2.81 -14.74
N ASP A 16 6.46 -3.02 -15.66
CA ASP A 16 5.04 -2.72 -15.44
C ASP A 16 4.47 -3.56 -14.29
N THR A 17 4.85 -4.84 -14.20
CA THR A 17 4.42 -5.76 -13.13
C THR A 17 4.90 -5.28 -11.77
N VAL A 18 6.19 -4.99 -11.60
CA VAL A 18 6.73 -4.47 -10.34
C VAL A 18 6.07 -3.13 -9.99
N ARG A 19 5.88 -2.25 -10.97
CA ARG A 19 5.32 -0.91 -10.74
C ARG A 19 3.81 -0.87 -10.51
N SER A 20 3.09 -1.91 -10.88
CA SER A 20 1.70 -2.11 -10.45
C SER A 20 1.60 -2.33 -8.93
N GLN A 21 2.63 -2.93 -8.32
CA GLN A 21 2.68 -3.26 -6.89
C GLN A 21 3.39 -2.18 -6.08
N ILE A 22 4.56 -1.71 -6.54
CA ILE A 22 5.36 -0.67 -5.90
C ILE A 22 5.31 0.61 -6.76
N LYS A 23 4.26 1.42 -6.53
CA LYS A 23 3.94 2.58 -7.39
C LYS A 23 5.02 3.66 -7.40
N TYR A 24 5.71 3.89 -6.29
CA TYR A 24 6.69 4.98 -6.12
C TYR A 24 7.95 4.45 -5.42
N SER A 25 9.05 5.20 -5.50
CA SER A 25 10.30 4.89 -4.80
C SER A 25 10.76 6.14 -4.06
N PHE A 26 10.99 6.04 -2.74
CA PHE A 26 11.20 7.23 -1.91
C PHE A 26 12.62 7.81 -2.03
N ASN A 27 13.59 7.03 -2.50
CA ASN A 27 14.99 7.46 -2.70
C ASN A 27 15.19 8.34 -3.96
N MET A 28 14.13 9.02 -4.37
CA MET A 28 14.09 10.01 -5.45
C MET A 28 13.57 11.32 -4.85
N ASP A 29 14.29 11.91 -3.90
CA ASP A 29 13.84 13.02 -3.05
C ASP A 29 14.72 14.27 -3.08
N GLU A 30 15.73 14.30 -3.95
CA GLU A 30 16.53 15.49 -4.23
C GLU A 30 15.81 16.45 -5.21
N GLU A 31 16.42 17.61 -5.48
CA GLU A 31 15.88 18.63 -6.39
C GLU A 31 15.56 18.06 -7.77
N GLY A 32 14.35 18.33 -8.26
CA GLY A 32 13.87 17.83 -9.55
C GLY A 32 13.50 16.34 -9.59
N GLN A 33 13.62 15.61 -8.48
CA GLN A 33 13.25 14.19 -8.39
C GLN A 33 11.78 13.99 -7.97
N LEU A 34 11.33 12.73 -7.93
CA LEU A 34 9.93 12.37 -7.75
C LEU A 34 9.28 12.92 -6.48
N PHE A 35 10.03 13.01 -5.38
CA PHE A 35 9.58 13.48 -4.07
C PHE A 35 10.10 14.88 -3.69
N ASP A 36 10.69 15.62 -4.64
CA ASP A 36 11.09 17.00 -4.43
C ASP A 36 9.93 17.85 -3.87
N GLY A 37 10.14 18.54 -2.75
CA GLY A 37 9.11 19.29 -2.02
C GLY A 37 8.00 18.46 -1.36
N LEU A 38 8.03 17.12 -1.46
CA LEU A 38 6.98 16.21 -0.95
C LEU A 38 7.42 15.32 0.22
N ASN A 39 8.62 15.51 0.75
CA ASN A 39 9.17 14.72 1.86
C ASN A 39 8.38 14.85 3.19
N ARG A 40 7.51 15.86 3.33
CA ARG A 40 6.65 16.02 4.52
C ARG A 40 5.34 15.23 4.45
N THR A 41 5.00 14.70 3.28
CA THR A 41 3.73 13.99 3.01
C THR A 41 3.64 12.66 3.76
N SER A 42 2.41 12.20 4.01
CA SER A 42 2.17 10.91 4.67
C SER A 42 2.64 9.73 3.81
N ILE A 43 2.55 9.84 2.47
CA ILE A 43 3.04 8.82 1.52
C ILE A 43 4.52 8.59 1.74
N TYR A 44 5.33 9.64 1.62
CA TYR A 44 6.78 9.58 1.76
C TYR A 44 7.19 9.01 3.12
N LYS A 45 6.64 9.56 4.21
CA LYS A 45 6.92 9.10 5.59
C LYS A 45 6.56 7.65 5.81
N ASN A 46 5.44 7.17 5.25
CA ASN A 46 5.02 5.78 5.39
C ASN A 46 5.96 4.84 4.62
N MET A 47 6.34 5.19 3.39
CA MET A 47 7.28 4.39 2.60
C MET A 47 8.63 4.24 3.31
N ILE A 48 9.17 5.35 3.83
CA ILE A 48 10.39 5.37 4.63
C ILE A 48 10.27 4.45 5.84
N LYS A 49 9.20 4.59 6.62
CA LYS A 49 8.98 3.78 7.82
C LYS A 49 8.92 2.29 7.48
N LYS A 50 8.24 1.92 6.39
CA LYS A 50 8.17 0.52 5.93
C LYS A 50 9.54 0.02 5.51
N VAL A 51 10.30 0.75 4.69
CA VAL A 51 11.63 0.30 4.25
C VAL A 51 12.59 0.15 5.42
N PHE A 52 12.65 1.10 6.35
CA PHE A 52 13.50 0.95 7.53
C PHE A 52 13.09 -0.25 8.41
N ALA A 53 11.79 -0.48 8.59
CA ALA A 53 11.31 -1.64 9.35
C ALA A 53 11.69 -2.97 8.69
N LEU A 54 11.70 -3.04 7.35
CA LEU A 54 12.10 -4.23 6.60
C LEU A 54 13.62 -4.43 6.60
N ASN A 55 14.40 -3.36 6.44
CA ASN A 55 15.87 -3.43 6.48
C ASN A 55 16.41 -3.95 7.83
N ASN A 56 15.67 -3.76 8.92
CA ASN A 56 16.02 -4.28 10.24
C ASN A 56 15.79 -5.79 10.41
N GLN A 57 15.24 -6.49 9.40
CA GLN A 57 14.93 -7.92 9.49
C GLN A 57 16.09 -8.86 9.11
N ASN A 58 17.30 -8.33 8.85
CA ASN A 58 18.49 -9.12 8.48
C ASN A 58 18.24 -10.10 7.31
N LEU A 59 17.50 -9.65 6.30
CA LEU A 59 17.18 -10.44 5.10
C LEU A 59 18.43 -10.64 4.25
N ALA A 60 18.66 -11.84 3.75
CA ALA A 60 19.72 -12.14 2.79
C ALA A 60 19.45 -11.43 1.47
N TYR A 61 20.53 -11.00 0.81
CA TYR A 61 20.46 -10.26 -0.44
C TYR A 61 20.10 -11.16 -1.63
N THR A 62 18.84 -11.62 -1.69
CA THR A 62 18.32 -12.55 -2.71
C THR A 62 16.94 -12.09 -3.23
N PRO A 63 16.51 -12.58 -4.40
CA PRO A 63 15.15 -12.34 -4.89
C PRO A 63 14.07 -12.83 -3.91
N GLU A 64 14.27 -13.97 -3.24
CA GLU A 64 13.31 -14.57 -2.32
C GLU A 64 13.17 -13.81 -1.01
N GLU A 65 14.26 -13.30 -0.45
CA GLU A 65 14.23 -12.67 0.87
C GLU A 65 14.04 -11.17 0.77
N ILE A 66 14.68 -10.47 -0.17
CA ILE A 66 14.46 -9.03 -0.37
C ILE A 66 13.38 -8.78 -1.42
N GLY A 67 13.52 -9.34 -2.63
CA GLY A 67 12.62 -9.05 -3.74
C GLY A 67 11.15 -9.33 -3.42
N LYS A 68 10.85 -10.52 -2.90
CA LYS A 68 9.49 -10.93 -2.47
C LYS A 68 8.96 -10.07 -1.32
N VAL A 69 9.75 -9.87 -0.27
CA VAL A 69 9.29 -9.18 0.95
C VAL A 69 8.94 -7.72 0.64
N PHE A 70 9.78 -7.02 -0.10
CA PHE A 70 9.51 -5.64 -0.49
C PHE A 70 8.35 -5.52 -1.46
N LEU A 71 8.21 -6.46 -2.41
CA LEU A 71 7.06 -6.56 -3.30
C LEU A 71 5.75 -6.75 -2.53
N GLN A 72 5.71 -7.66 -1.56
CA GLN A 72 4.55 -7.91 -0.70
C GLN A 72 4.18 -6.71 0.18
N ASN A 73 5.19 -5.94 0.63
CA ASN A 73 5.00 -4.75 1.45
C ASN A 73 4.78 -3.46 0.63
N LYS A 74 4.79 -3.56 -0.70
CA LYS A 74 4.49 -2.46 -1.65
C LYS A 74 5.37 -1.23 -1.46
N THR A 75 6.64 -1.44 -1.15
CA THR A 75 7.63 -0.37 -0.95
C THR A 75 9.00 -0.86 -1.43
N GLY A 76 9.91 0.06 -1.71
CA GLY A 76 11.30 -0.29 -2.06
C GLY A 76 12.05 0.79 -2.81
N VAL A 77 13.37 0.64 -2.84
CA VAL A 77 14.31 1.43 -3.63
C VAL A 77 14.86 0.63 -4.82
N CYS A 78 15.79 1.19 -5.60
CA CYS A 78 16.25 0.63 -6.87
C CYS A 78 16.70 -0.84 -6.79
N ASP A 79 17.40 -1.21 -5.72
CA ASP A 79 17.86 -2.59 -5.47
C ASP A 79 16.69 -3.55 -5.19
N ASN A 80 15.75 -3.17 -4.31
CA ASN A 80 14.58 -3.97 -3.97
C ASN A 80 13.69 -4.19 -5.20
N LEU A 81 13.51 -3.14 -6.00
CA LEU A 81 12.72 -3.20 -7.23
C LEU A 81 13.36 -4.16 -8.25
N SER A 82 14.68 -4.11 -8.40
CA SER A 82 15.43 -5.00 -9.31
C SER A 82 15.40 -6.45 -8.84
N LEU A 83 15.55 -6.69 -7.53
CA LEU A 83 15.39 -8.04 -6.95
C LEU A 83 13.94 -8.54 -7.07
N ALA A 84 12.94 -7.67 -6.99
CA ALA A 84 11.54 -8.02 -7.24
C ALA A 84 11.31 -8.44 -8.69
N CYS A 85 11.95 -7.81 -9.67
CA CYS A 85 11.95 -8.27 -11.06
C CYS A 85 12.49 -9.70 -11.17
N LEU A 86 13.63 -9.99 -10.54
CA LEU A 86 14.19 -11.35 -10.53
C LEU A 86 13.27 -12.36 -9.84
N TYR A 87 12.61 -11.97 -8.74
CA TYR A 87 11.69 -12.84 -8.01
C TYR A 87 10.49 -13.23 -8.88
N ILE A 88 9.83 -12.26 -9.52
CA ILE A 88 8.70 -12.51 -10.43
C ILE A 88 9.15 -13.39 -11.59
N ALA A 89 10.36 -13.16 -12.10
CA ALA A 89 10.87 -13.88 -13.24
C ALA A 89 11.08 -15.39 -13.01
N LYS A 90 11.24 -15.83 -11.76
CA LYS A 90 11.39 -17.26 -11.41
C LYS A 90 10.14 -18.12 -11.70
N GLY A 91 8.96 -17.50 -11.77
CA GLY A 91 7.71 -18.23 -12.02
C GLY A 91 7.16 -18.09 -13.43
N LEU A 92 7.92 -17.52 -14.37
CA LEU A 92 7.42 -17.19 -15.71
C LEU A 92 7.32 -18.44 -16.63
N GLU A 93 6.33 -19.28 -16.36
CA GLU A 93 6.08 -20.54 -17.10
C GLU A 93 5.74 -20.33 -18.58
N LYS A 94 5.12 -19.19 -18.94
CA LYS A 94 4.70 -18.86 -20.32
C LYS A 94 5.80 -18.25 -21.17
N ILE A 95 6.94 -17.90 -20.56
CA ILE A 95 8.14 -17.41 -21.26
C ILE A 95 9.12 -18.55 -21.47
N LYS A 96 8.64 -19.79 -21.59
CA LYS A 96 9.40 -20.94 -22.10
C LYS A 96 9.74 -20.71 -23.58
N THR A 97 10.61 -19.73 -23.82
CA THR A 97 11.18 -19.37 -25.10
C THR A 97 12.60 -19.94 -25.16
N ASP A 98 13.37 -19.51 -26.16
CA ASP A 98 14.83 -19.63 -26.15
C ASP A 98 15.43 -19.23 -24.80
N THR A 99 16.56 -19.85 -24.45
CA THR A 99 17.31 -19.59 -23.21
C THR A 99 17.86 -18.17 -23.16
N PHE A 100 17.63 -17.48 -22.05
CA PHE A 100 18.28 -16.22 -21.70
C PHE A 100 18.48 -16.10 -20.19
N TYR A 101 19.21 -15.08 -19.79
CA TYR A 101 19.56 -14.81 -18.40
C TYR A 101 19.06 -13.43 -17.99
N LEU A 102 18.70 -13.31 -16.72
CA LEU A 102 18.48 -12.02 -16.06
C LEU A 102 19.52 -11.90 -14.95
N SER A 103 20.38 -10.90 -15.05
CA SER A 103 21.48 -10.66 -14.11
C SER A 103 21.31 -9.32 -13.42
N LEU A 104 21.52 -9.29 -12.10
CA LEU A 104 21.56 -8.06 -11.33
C LEU A 104 22.87 -7.31 -11.63
N MET A 105 22.72 -6.08 -12.11
CA MET A 105 23.82 -5.19 -12.47
C MET A 105 23.65 -3.88 -11.72
N GLY A 106 24.71 -3.08 -11.65
CA GLY A 106 24.62 -1.80 -10.98
C GLY A 106 25.77 -0.86 -11.29
N THR A 107 25.65 0.32 -10.74
CA THR A 107 26.70 1.30 -10.52
C THR A 107 26.87 1.43 -9.00
N PRO A 108 27.83 2.24 -8.51
CA PRO A 108 27.93 2.51 -7.08
C PRO A 108 26.67 3.14 -6.44
N LYS A 109 25.78 3.75 -7.24
CA LYS A 109 24.60 4.47 -6.74
C LYS A 109 23.27 3.81 -7.16
N HIS A 110 23.28 2.90 -8.13
CA HIS A 110 22.05 2.37 -8.73
C HIS A 110 22.13 0.89 -9.06
N VAL A 111 21.00 0.20 -9.00
CA VAL A 111 20.87 -1.22 -9.30
C VAL A 111 19.75 -1.43 -10.31
N PHE A 112 20.02 -2.22 -11.33
CA PHE A 112 19.10 -2.58 -12.41
C PHE A 112 19.25 -4.05 -12.80
N VAL A 113 18.35 -4.56 -13.64
CA VAL A 113 18.45 -5.92 -14.19
C VAL A 113 18.88 -5.85 -15.66
N LEU A 114 19.81 -6.70 -16.08
CA LEU A 114 20.18 -6.88 -17.47
C LEU A 114 19.63 -8.22 -17.97
N ALA A 115 18.81 -8.18 -19.01
CA ALA A 115 18.43 -9.38 -19.76
C ALA A 115 19.42 -9.61 -20.90
N HIS A 116 20.00 -10.80 -21.01
CA HIS A 116 21.06 -11.09 -21.98
C HIS A 116 21.17 -12.59 -22.31
N CYS A 117 21.96 -12.90 -23.35
CA CYS A 117 22.34 -14.28 -23.70
C CYS A 117 23.83 -14.59 -23.43
N SER A 118 24.62 -13.66 -22.88
CA SER A 118 26.02 -13.90 -22.51
C SER A 118 26.15 -15.01 -21.46
N HIS A 119 26.79 -16.11 -21.87
CA HIS A 119 27.16 -17.21 -20.98
C HIS A 119 28.23 -16.79 -19.98
N ASP A 120 29.23 -16.03 -20.45
CA ASP A 120 30.34 -15.55 -19.63
C ASP A 120 29.83 -14.72 -18.45
N LEU A 121 28.93 -13.75 -18.70
CA LEU A 121 28.34 -12.94 -17.65
C LEU A 121 27.55 -13.78 -16.63
N PHE A 122 26.77 -14.76 -17.09
CA PHE A 122 25.98 -15.63 -16.21
C PHE A 122 26.87 -16.50 -15.29
N HIS A 123 27.99 -17.00 -15.80
CA HIS A 123 28.88 -17.87 -15.04
C HIS A 123 29.83 -17.14 -14.09
N LEU A 124 29.85 -15.80 -14.10
CA LEU A 124 30.62 -15.03 -13.14
C LEU A 124 30.10 -15.23 -11.70
N ARG A 125 30.99 -15.71 -10.83
CA ARG A 125 30.70 -15.88 -9.40
C ARG A 125 31.33 -14.76 -8.58
N SER A 126 30.50 -14.02 -7.85
CA SER A 126 30.96 -13.03 -6.88
C SER A 126 30.05 -12.92 -5.67
N ARG A 127 30.64 -12.96 -4.46
CA ARG A 127 29.92 -12.74 -3.19
C ARG A 127 29.67 -11.26 -2.90
N SER A 128 30.35 -10.36 -3.59
CA SER A 128 30.21 -8.91 -3.46
C SER A 128 30.12 -8.25 -4.84
N TRP A 129 29.72 -6.98 -4.87
CA TRP A 129 29.76 -6.19 -6.11
C TRP A 129 31.18 -6.16 -6.67
N LYS A 130 31.32 -6.56 -7.94
CA LYS A 130 32.59 -6.55 -8.67
C LYS A 130 32.43 -5.76 -9.96
N LYS A 131 33.46 -4.99 -10.30
CA LYS A 131 33.56 -4.29 -11.59
C LYS A 131 33.47 -5.30 -12.74
N TYR A 132 32.60 -5.00 -13.70
CA TYR A 132 32.47 -5.72 -14.98
C TYR A 132 32.99 -4.88 -16.15
N THR A 133 32.57 -3.62 -16.28
CA THR A 133 33.04 -2.68 -17.33
C THR A 133 33.15 -1.25 -16.75
N ASN A 134 33.74 -0.30 -17.49
CA ASN A 134 33.91 1.08 -16.97
C ASN A 134 32.67 1.96 -17.19
N SER A 135 31.78 1.60 -18.10
CA SER A 135 30.63 2.43 -18.48
C SER A 135 29.56 1.61 -19.21
N PHE A 136 28.37 2.20 -19.41
CA PHE A 136 27.35 1.66 -20.30
C PHE A 136 27.82 1.56 -21.76
N LYS A 137 28.67 2.49 -22.22
CA LYS A 137 29.26 2.44 -23.57
C LYS A 137 30.12 1.19 -23.75
N ASP A 138 30.98 0.90 -22.78
CA ASP A 138 31.82 -0.29 -22.78
C ASP A 138 30.98 -1.57 -22.68
N LEU A 139 29.91 -1.53 -21.86
CA LEU A 139 28.96 -2.64 -21.74
C LEU A 139 28.25 -2.92 -23.07
N ALA A 140 27.79 -1.88 -23.77
CA ALA A 140 27.10 -1.98 -25.05
C ALA A 140 28.02 -2.40 -26.21
N SER A 141 29.34 -2.21 -26.07
CA SER A 141 30.34 -2.61 -27.08
C SER A 141 30.72 -4.10 -27.00
N LYS A 142 30.17 -4.84 -26.03
CA LYS A 142 30.42 -6.28 -25.87
C LYS A 142 29.57 -7.09 -26.83
N ASN A 143 30.22 -7.84 -27.72
CA ASN A 143 29.55 -8.66 -28.75
C ASN A 143 28.57 -9.70 -28.17
N ASP A 144 28.91 -10.31 -27.03
CA ASP A 144 28.08 -11.28 -26.31
C ASP A 144 26.85 -10.66 -25.61
N LEU A 145 26.73 -9.32 -25.62
CA LEU A 145 25.61 -8.55 -25.09
C LEU A 145 24.84 -7.79 -26.20
N SER A 146 25.07 -8.12 -27.47
CA SER A 146 24.46 -7.42 -28.61
C SER A 146 22.92 -7.39 -28.62
N ASN A 147 22.25 -8.40 -28.06
CA ASN A 147 20.79 -8.43 -27.93
C ASN A 147 20.26 -7.94 -26.56
N ALA A 148 21.14 -7.52 -25.65
CA ALA A 148 20.79 -7.30 -24.27
C ALA A 148 19.82 -6.13 -24.05
N VAL A 149 19.09 -6.18 -22.94
CA VAL A 149 18.09 -5.18 -22.54
C VAL A 149 18.32 -4.78 -21.09
N ILE A 150 18.36 -3.48 -20.85
CA ILE A 150 18.34 -2.86 -19.52
C ILE A 150 16.89 -2.86 -19.04
N ILE A 151 16.64 -3.41 -17.86
CA ILE A 151 15.35 -3.47 -17.18
C ILE A 151 15.48 -2.65 -15.91
N ASP A 152 14.81 -1.50 -15.89
CA ASP A 152 14.94 -0.54 -14.82
C ASP A 152 13.57 -0.12 -14.28
N PRO A 153 13.07 -0.84 -13.27
CA PRO A 153 11.85 -0.44 -12.60
C PRO A 153 12.00 0.92 -11.92
N TRP A 154 13.18 1.33 -11.44
CA TRP A 154 13.37 2.57 -10.70
C TRP A 154 12.90 3.80 -11.51
N ILE A 155 13.27 3.87 -12.78
CA ILE A 155 12.80 4.92 -13.72
C ILE A 155 11.65 4.44 -14.63
N TYR A 156 10.94 3.37 -14.27
CA TYR A 156 9.77 2.87 -15.00
C TYR A 156 10.05 2.54 -16.48
N LYS A 157 11.24 2.02 -16.81
CA LYS A 157 11.66 1.82 -18.20
C LYS A 157 12.47 0.55 -18.43
N ALA A 158 12.25 -0.07 -19.59
CA ALA A 158 13.18 -1.02 -20.18
C ALA A 158 13.72 -0.45 -21.51
N SER A 159 14.94 -0.80 -21.91
CA SER A 159 15.56 -0.32 -23.15
C SER A 159 16.59 -1.31 -23.66
N LYS A 160 16.74 -1.43 -24.98
CA LYS A 160 17.86 -2.19 -25.55
C LYS A 160 19.19 -1.56 -25.12
N LEU A 161 20.17 -2.38 -24.81
CA LEU A 161 21.49 -1.93 -24.38
C LEU A 161 22.19 -1.11 -25.46
N GLU A 162 22.03 -1.48 -26.75
CA GLU A 162 22.52 -0.69 -27.89
C GLU A 162 22.00 0.76 -27.87
N ASN A 163 20.84 0.99 -27.27
CA ASN A 163 20.16 2.29 -27.16
C ASN A 163 20.28 2.89 -25.74
N TYR A 164 21.34 2.57 -24.99
CA TYR A 164 21.53 3.03 -23.60
C TYR A 164 21.45 4.56 -23.46
N ASN A 165 21.86 5.34 -24.46
CA ASN A 165 21.73 6.81 -24.41
C ASN A 165 20.28 7.27 -24.21
N ASN A 166 19.32 6.60 -24.86
CA ASN A 166 17.89 6.89 -24.66
C ASN A 166 17.41 6.48 -23.26
N HIS A 167 18.08 5.50 -22.64
CA HIS A 167 17.81 5.11 -21.26
C HIS A 167 18.31 6.18 -20.28
N LEU A 168 19.54 6.67 -20.48
CA LEU A 168 20.13 7.75 -19.68
C LEU A 168 19.36 9.07 -19.82
N HIS A 169 18.92 9.44 -21.04
CA HIS A 169 18.05 10.59 -21.24
C HIS A 169 16.70 10.42 -20.53
N HIS A 170 16.18 9.20 -20.41
CA HIS A 170 14.99 8.95 -19.60
C HIS A 170 15.26 9.14 -18.10
N ALA A 171 16.42 8.70 -17.60
CA ALA A 171 16.83 8.92 -16.21
C ALA A 171 17.01 10.41 -15.90
N GLU A 172 17.46 11.21 -16.87
CA GLU A 172 17.54 12.67 -16.78
C GLU A 172 16.16 13.31 -16.57
N LEU A 173 15.08 12.78 -17.17
CA LEU A 173 13.72 13.26 -16.89
C LEU A 173 13.31 13.11 -15.43
N TYR A 174 13.95 12.19 -14.71
CA TYR A 174 13.75 11.93 -13.28
C TYR A 174 14.81 12.61 -12.41
N SER A 175 15.73 13.39 -12.99
CA SER A 175 16.88 14.04 -12.31
C SER A 175 17.77 13.03 -11.55
N VAL A 176 17.97 11.84 -12.13
CA VAL A 176 18.78 10.76 -11.54
C VAL A 176 19.84 10.21 -12.50
N ASN A 177 20.17 10.92 -13.58
CA ASN A 177 21.15 10.43 -14.57
C ASN A 177 22.55 10.21 -13.95
N ASP A 178 22.94 11.01 -12.95
CA ASP A 178 24.23 10.87 -12.27
C ASP A 178 24.35 9.55 -11.49
N PHE A 179 23.23 8.92 -11.13
CA PHE A 179 23.21 7.59 -10.51
C PHE A 179 23.68 6.49 -11.46
N TYR A 180 23.68 6.75 -12.77
CA TYR A 180 24.16 5.82 -13.79
C TYR A 180 25.64 6.03 -14.15
N ASN A 181 26.30 7.02 -13.53
CA ASN A 181 27.70 7.31 -13.78
C ASN A 181 28.64 6.31 -13.10
N GLY A 182 29.73 6.00 -13.78
CA GLY A 182 30.84 5.20 -13.27
C GLY A 182 30.86 3.76 -13.78
N LYS A 183 31.65 2.93 -13.09
CA LYS A 183 31.84 1.52 -13.42
C LYS A 183 30.53 0.74 -13.33
N ILE A 184 30.32 -0.15 -14.29
CA ILE A 184 29.26 -1.15 -14.21
C ILE A 184 29.78 -2.32 -13.39
N GLU A 185 29.00 -2.71 -12.40
CA GLU A 185 29.28 -3.78 -11.47
C GLU A 185 28.23 -4.89 -11.59
N TYR A 186 28.62 -6.09 -11.16
CA TYR A 186 27.76 -7.25 -11.09
C TYR A 186 27.89 -7.92 -9.71
N ILE A 187 26.87 -8.69 -9.34
CA ILE A 187 26.86 -9.57 -8.17
C ILE A 187 26.22 -10.91 -8.56
N ASN A 188 26.49 -11.99 -7.81
CA ASN A 188 25.93 -13.32 -8.07
C ASN A 188 24.43 -13.43 -7.71
N GLN A 189 23.61 -12.57 -8.31
CA GLN A 189 22.16 -12.61 -8.28
C GLN A 189 21.67 -12.64 -9.73
N HIS A 190 21.42 -13.84 -10.24
CA HIS A 190 20.97 -14.06 -11.60
C HIS A 190 20.00 -15.24 -11.65
N ILE A 191 19.22 -15.30 -12.72
CA ILE A 191 18.32 -16.41 -13.03
C ILE A 191 18.45 -16.80 -14.49
N ILE A 192 18.29 -18.09 -14.75
CA ILE A 192 18.16 -18.64 -16.09
C ILE A 192 16.68 -18.80 -16.40
N ILE A 193 16.28 -18.35 -17.58
CA ILE A 193 14.96 -18.61 -18.15
C ILE A 193 15.17 -19.47 -19.37
N SER A 194 14.73 -20.72 -19.30
CA SER A 194 14.73 -21.66 -20.42
C SER A 194 13.48 -22.52 -20.40
N SER A 195 13.15 -23.14 -21.53
CA SER A 195 12.08 -24.14 -21.62
C SER A 195 12.25 -25.32 -20.67
N SER A 196 13.49 -25.63 -20.29
CA SER A 196 13.89 -26.73 -19.40
C SER A 196 14.08 -26.34 -17.93
N SER A 197 13.96 -25.05 -17.58
CA SER A 197 14.20 -24.59 -16.21
C SER A 197 13.07 -25.05 -15.28
N PRO A 198 13.38 -25.57 -14.08
CA PRO A 198 12.35 -25.89 -13.10
C PRO A 198 11.67 -24.60 -12.64
N ILE A 199 10.34 -24.61 -12.64
CA ILE A 199 9.54 -23.47 -12.18
C ILE A 199 9.63 -23.43 -10.65
N SER A 200 10.00 -22.27 -10.11
CA SER A 200 9.96 -22.04 -8.67
C SER A 200 8.54 -21.64 -8.27
N THR A 201 8.08 -22.11 -7.11
CA THR A 201 6.78 -21.71 -6.56
C THR A 201 6.82 -20.22 -6.20
N ILE A 202 6.07 -19.41 -6.95
CA ILE A 202 5.80 -18.00 -6.60
C ILE A 202 4.29 -17.77 -6.52
N ASP A 203 3.89 -16.65 -5.93
CA ASP A 203 2.47 -16.28 -5.78
C ASP A 203 1.85 -16.00 -7.16
N ASP A 204 0.83 -16.80 -7.52
CA ASP A 204 0.17 -16.81 -8.84
C ASP A 204 -0.30 -15.42 -9.28
N LYS A 205 -0.70 -14.56 -8.33
CA LYS A 205 -1.15 -13.20 -8.66
C LYS A 205 -0.10 -12.40 -9.43
N TYR A 206 1.20 -12.58 -9.13
CA TYR A 206 2.26 -11.86 -9.81
C TYR A 206 2.48 -12.39 -11.23
N ILE A 207 2.24 -13.68 -11.45
CA ILE A 207 2.30 -14.32 -12.76
C ILE A 207 1.12 -13.87 -13.63
N GLU A 208 -0.07 -13.78 -13.06
CA GLU A 208 -1.25 -13.26 -13.75
C GLU A 208 -1.04 -11.81 -14.22
N ILE A 209 -0.60 -10.92 -13.32
CA ILE A 209 -0.30 -9.52 -13.65
C ILE A 209 0.80 -9.44 -14.71
N PHE A 210 1.86 -10.24 -14.58
CA PHE A 210 2.91 -10.28 -15.58
C PHE A 210 2.36 -10.68 -16.95
N ASN A 211 1.55 -11.73 -17.02
CA ASN A 211 0.99 -12.21 -18.28
C ASN A 211 0.13 -11.14 -18.96
N GLU A 212 -0.70 -10.42 -18.19
CA GLU A 212 -1.47 -9.29 -18.69
C GLU A 212 -0.55 -8.19 -19.25
N CYS A 213 0.44 -7.78 -18.46
CA CYS A 213 1.41 -6.76 -18.88
C CYS A 213 2.17 -7.19 -20.13
N TYR A 214 2.56 -8.45 -20.23
CA TYR A 214 3.32 -9.00 -21.35
C TYR A 214 2.49 -9.06 -22.64
N GLU A 215 1.23 -9.47 -22.58
CA GLU A 215 0.36 -9.43 -23.76
C GLU A 215 0.11 -7.98 -24.23
N ILE A 216 -0.04 -7.02 -23.31
CA ILE A 216 -0.10 -5.59 -23.67
C ILE A 216 1.18 -5.15 -24.40
N GLN A 217 2.36 -5.53 -23.91
CA GLN A 217 3.63 -5.16 -24.55
C GLN A 217 3.82 -5.85 -25.91
N LYS A 218 3.42 -7.12 -26.05
CA LYS A 218 3.41 -7.83 -27.33
C LYS A 218 2.51 -7.14 -28.36
N GLN A 219 1.31 -6.74 -27.97
CA GLN A 219 0.40 -6.00 -28.85
C GLN A 219 0.98 -4.64 -29.27
N LYS A 220 1.63 -3.90 -28.35
CA LYS A 220 2.30 -2.63 -28.69
C LYS A 220 3.44 -2.84 -29.69
N LEU A 221 4.25 -3.90 -29.51
CA LEU A 221 5.34 -4.27 -30.42
C LEU A 221 4.81 -4.66 -31.81
N ALA A 222 3.82 -5.57 -31.88
CA ALA A 222 3.25 -6.04 -33.14
C ALA A 222 2.64 -4.90 -33.98
N ASN A 223 2.02 -3.94 -33.31
CA ASN A 223 1.40 -2.78 -33.94
C ASN A 223 2.38 -1.61 -34.17
N ARG A 224 3.69 -1.80 -33.95
CA ARG A 224 4.75 -0.78 -34.06
C ARG A 224 4.39 0.56 -33.40
N ARG A 225 3.73 0.52 -32.25
CA ARG A 225 3.28 1.73 -31.57
C ARG A 225 4.46 2.46 -30.95
N ASP A 226 4.50 3.78 -31.08
CA ASP A 226 5.44 4.66 -30.35
C ASP A 226 5.38 4.51 -28.81
N SER A 227 4.33 3.85 -28.31
CA SER A 227 4.14 3.52 -26.91
C SER A 227 4.88 2.25 -26.42
N PHE A 228 5.42 1.42 -27.31
CA PHE A 228 6.11 0.18 -26.93
C PHE A 228 7.36 0.48 -26.09
N ALA A 229 7.48 -0.15 -24.92
CA ALA A 229 8.62 0.01 -23.99
C ALA A 229 9.05 1.47 -23.71
N ARG A 230 8.15 2.45 -23.91
CA ARG A 230 8.47 3.87 -23.76
C ARG A 230 8.85 4.23 -22.32
N GLY A 231 8.30 3.48 -21.37
CA GLY A 231 8.33 3.79 -19.95
C GLY A 231 7.32 4.89 -19.58
N ARG A 232 7.16 5.12 -18.28
CA ARG A 232 6.32 6.23 -17.78
C ARG A 232 7.12 7.51 -17.77
N ARG A 233 6.52 8.63 -18.20
CA ARG A 233 7.17 9.94 -18.13
C ARG A 233 7.13 10.45 -16.69
N PHE A 234 8.21 11.13 -16.25
CA PHE A 234 8.28 11.77 -14.93
C PHE A 234 7.03 12.58 -14.59
N SER A 235 6.61 13.51 -15.47
CA SER A 235 5.43 14.36 -15.24
C SER A 235 4.14 13.57 -15.01
N SER A 236 3.98 12.40 -15.62
CA SER A 236 2.84 11.51 -15.40
C SER A 236 2.91 10.82 -14.04
N VAL A 237 4.11 10.36 -13.63
CA VAL A 237 4.31 9.73 -12.33
C VAL A 237 4.17 10.75 -11.20
N ARG A 238 4.76 11.94 -11.35
CA ARG A 238 4.66 13.05 -10.40
C ARG A 238 3.23 13.52 -10.19
N ARG A 239 2.47 13.75 -11.27
CA ARG A 239 1.03 14.10 -11.17
C ARG A 239 0.22 13.03 -10.47
N SER A 240 0.50 11.74 -10.74
CA SER A 240 -0.13 10.61 -10.06
C SER A 240 0.18 10.61 -8.56
N LEU A 241 1.43 10.89 -8.18
CA LEU A 241 1.83 11.02 -6.78
C LEU A 241 1.10 12.18 -6.10
N GLU A 242 1.08 13.36 -6.73
CA GLU A 242 0.39 14.55 -6.22
C GLU A 242 -1.11 14.33 -6.04
N PHE A 243 -1.75 13.69 -7.02
CA PHE A 243 -3.15 13.29 -6.92
C PHE A 243 -3.40 12.36 -5.74
N ASN A 244 -2.49 11.41 -5.47
CA ASN A 244 -2.63 10.43 -4.39
C ASN A 244 -2.43 11.02 -2.99
N ILE A 245 -1.70 12.14 -2.84
CA ILE A 245 -1.39 12.72 -1.52
C ILE A 245 -2.66 13.08 -0.76
N GLN A 246 -3.59 13.81 -1.38
CA GLN A 246 -4.76 14.35 -0.69
C GLN A 246 -5.73 13.24 -0.23
N PRO A 247 -6.17 12.30 -1.11
CA PRO A 247 -7.00 11.18 -0.67
C PRO A 247 -6.33 10.33 0.41
N GLN A 248 -5.02 10.08 0.29
CA GLN A 248 -4.31 9.29 1.29
C GLN A 248 -4.21 9.97 2.65
N GLN A 249 -4.03 11.29 2.69
CA GLN A 249 -4.05 12.07 3.93
C GLN A 249 -5.42 11.98 4.62
N LYS A 250 -6.51 12.20 3.87
CA LYS A 250 -7.88 12.03 4.37
C LYS A 250 -8.11 10.62 4.94
N LEU A 251 -7.76 9.60 4.16
CA LEU A 251 -7.98 8.20 4.53
C LEU A 251 -7.16 7.77 5.74
N THR A 252 -5.88 8.19 5.80
CA THR A 252 -5.00 7.97 6.95
C THR A 252 -5.56 8.63 8.20
N SER A 253 -6.07 9.86 8.08
CA SER A 253 -6.68 10.59 9.19
C SER A 253 -7.95 9.91 9.69
N LEU A 254 -8.84 9.44 8.81
CA LEU A 254 -10.06 8.70 9.18
C LEU A 254 -9.72 7.37 9.86
N ARG A 255 -8.76 6.63 9.33
CA ARG A 255 -8.27 5.40 9.96
C ARG A 255 -7.74 5.68 11.36
N ASN A 256 -6.90 6.71 11.53
CA ASN A 256 -6.34 7.06 12.83
C ASN A 256 -7.43 7.49 13.83
N PHE A 257 -8.49 8.18 13.37
CA PHE A 257 -9.67 8.45 14.20
C PHE A 257 -10.31 7.15 14.70
N PHE A 258 -10.54 6.16 13.84
CA PHE A 258 -11.07 4.86 14.26
C PHE A 258 -10.12 4.06 15.16
N ILE A 259 -8.80 4.11 14.92
CA ILE A 259 -7.80 3.54 15.84
C ILE A 259 -7.91 4.20 17.22
N ASN A 260 -8.05 5.53 17.27
CA ASN A 260 -8.18 6.23 18.55
C ASN A 260 -9.49 5.91 19.28
N LEU A 261 -10.57 5.57 18.55
CA LEU A 261 -11.79 5.05 19.16
C LEU A 261 -11.57 3.70 19.86
N THR A 262 -10.63 2.87 19.40
CA THR A 262 -10.35 1.53 19.96
C THR A 262 -9.16 1.50 20.92
N ALA A 263 -8.16 2.38 20.77
CA ALA A 263 -6.84 2.30 21.42
C ALA A 263 -6.77 2.75 22.90
N ASN A 264 -7.82 2.55 23.70
CA ASN A 264 -7.84 2.95 25.12
C ASN A 264 -7.23 1.92 26.10
N ASP A 265 -6.36 1.02 25.63
CA ASP A 265 -5.81 -0.06 26.45
C ASP A 265 -4.72 0.36 27.46
N HIS A 266 -4.43 1.67 27.58
CA HIS A 266 -3.30 2.15 28.38
C HIS A 266 -3.48 3.32 29.36
N PHE A 267 -4.55 4.12 29.36
CA PHE A 267 -4.58 5.29 30.27
C PHE A 267 -5.90 5.65 30.95
N TYR A 268 -6.96 4.88 30.76
CA TYR A 268 -8.08 4.89 31.69
C TYR A 268 -8.36 3.46 32.13
N ASN A 269 -8.42 3.25 33.44
CA ASN A 269 -8.94 2.06 34.11
C ASN A 269 -10.41 1.82 33.72
N VAL A 270 -10.66 1.48 32.47
CA VAL A 270 -11.97 1.06 31.97
C VAL A 270 -11.83 -0.42 31.65
N GLN A 271 -12.24 -1.22 32.64
CA GLN A 271 -12.37 -2.68 32.73
C GLN A 271 -13.12 -3.37 31.56
N TRP A 272 -13.04 -2.89 30.33
CA TRP A 272 -13.72 -3.48 29.18
C TRP A 272 -12.81 -4.42 28.38
N TYR A 273 -11.49 -4.24 28.48
CA TYR A 273 -10.49 -5.12 27.84
C TYR A 273 -9.41 -5.71 28.75
N LYS A 274 -9.22 -5.18 29.96
CA LYS A 274 -8.37 -5.78 31.00
C LYS A 274 -9.12 -5.91 32.32
N SER A 275 -10.08 -6.84 32.38
CA SER A 275 -10.44 -7.44 33.67
C SER A 275 -9.43 -8.54 34.00
N SER A 276 -8.21 -8.10 34.28
CA SER A 276 -7.22 -8.87 35.04
C SER A 276 -7.16 -8.32 36.45
N SER A 277 -8.26 -8.45 37.20
CA SER A 277 -8.17 -8.66 38.64
C SER A 277 -8.26 -10.17 38.88
N ALA A 278 -7.41 -10.70 39.76
CA ALA A 278 -7.28 -12.13 40.03
C ALA A 278 -8.60 -12.82 40.43
N PHE A 279 -9.64 -12.06 40.75
CA PHE A 279 -10.98 -12.54 41.07
C PHE A 279 -11.81 -12.97 39.83
N TYR A 280 -11.58 -12.38 38.65
CA TYR A 280 -12.33 -12.71 37.41
C TYR A 280 -11.68 -13.80 36.55
N LYS A 281 -10.42 -14.16 36.82
CA LYS A 281 -9.78 -15.33 36.19
C LYS A 281 -10.45 -16.66 36.59
N ALA A 282 -11.23 -16.68 37.68
CA ALA A 282 -11.88 -17.88 38.19
C ALA A 282 -13.26 -18.19 37.56
N LYS A 283 -13.83 -17.30 36.72
CA LYS A 283 -15.10 -17.55 36.02
C LYS A 283 -14.96 -17.26 34.52
N LYS A 284 -15.11 -18.30 33.69
CA LYS A 284 -15.09 -18.32 32.22
C LYS A 284 -16.18 -17.45 31.56
N PHE A 285 -16.27 -16.15 31.85
CA PHE A 285 -17.13 -15.25 31.11
C PHE A 285 -16.34 -14.57 29.99
N LYS A 286 -16.29 -15.23 28.82
CA LYS A 286 -15.82 -14.62 27.57
C LYS A 286 -16.84 -13.55 27.15
N HIS A 287 -16.65 -12.31 27.60
CA HIS A 287 -17.54 -11.23 27.18
C HIS A 287 -17.35 -10.93 25.67
N SER A 288 -18.44 -10.77 24.92
CA SER A 288 -18.44 -10.54 23.46
C SER A 288 -17.84 -9.18 23.07
N ASP A 289 -16.71 -9.15 22.36
CA ASP A 289 -16.16 -7.93 21.75
C ASP A 289 -16.61 -7.78 20.29
N ARG A 290 -17.90 -7.50 20.09
CA ARG A 290 -18.44 -7.31 18.74
C ARG A 290 -18.12 -5.93 18.18
N LYS A 291 -18.20 -4.87 19.00
CA LYS A 291 -17.89 -3.50 18.57
C LYS A 291 -16.44 -3.32 18.13
N GLY A 292 -15.48 -3.76 18.95
CA GLY A 292 -14.07 -3.63 18.64
C GLY A 292 -13.72 -4.38 17.35
N LYS A 293 -14.26 -5.59 17.18
CA LYS A 293 -14.14 -6.35 15.92
C LYS A 293 -14.68 -5.61 14.71
N CYS A 294 -15.86 -4.99 14.79
CA CYS A 294 -16.42 -4.20 13.68
C CYS A 294 -15.62 -2.92 13.38
N ILE A 295 -15.12 -2.21 14.39
CA ILE A 295 -14.26 -1.05 14.15
C ILE A 295 -12.92 -1.50 13.52
N ASN A 296 -12.36 -2.62 13.98
CA ASN A 296 -11.13 -3.18 13.44
C ASN A 296 -11.29 -3.68 11.99
N SER A 297 -12.45 -4.21 11.59
CA SER A 297 -12.69 -4.56 10.19
C SER A 297 -12.66 -3.33 9.28
N VAL A 298 -13.21 -2.20 9.73
CA VAL A 298 -13.09 -0.92 9.02
C VAL A 298 -11.64 -0.44 8.98
N ILE A 299 -10.90 -0.48 10.10
CA ILE A 299 -9.47 -0.10 10.12
C ILE A 299 -8.67 -0.93 9.11
N ASN A 300 -8.92 -2.24 9.04
CA ASN A 300 -8.27 -3.14 8.10
C ASN A 300 -8.64 -2.81 6.65
N TYR A 301 -9.92 -2.54 6.37
CA TYR A 301 -10.37 -2.08 5.06
C TYR A 301 -9.65 -0.79 4.64
N LEU A 302 -9.57 0.22 5.52
CA LEU A 302 -8.88 1.47 5.22
C LEU A 302 -7.36 1.28 5.05
N ASN A 303 -6.73 0.40 5.84
CA ASN A 303 -5.32 0.04 5.64
C ASN A 303 -5.09 -0.57 4.26
N ASN A 304 -5.95 -1.51 3.84
CA ASN A 304 -5.86 -2.11 2.51
C ASN A 304 -5.99 -1.05 1.41
N CYS A 305 -6.97 -0.15 1.52
CA CYS A 305 -7.15 0.97 0.61
C CYS A 305 -5.90 1.88 0.53
N ILE A 306 -5.32 2.25 1.68
CA ILE A 306 -4.10 3.06 1.76
C ILE A 306 -2.91 2.34 1.10
N ASP A 307 -2.71 1.06 1.39
CA ASP A 307 -1.58 0.29 0.88
C ASP A 307 -1.70 -0.02 -0.62
N ASN A 308 -2.93 -0.10 -1.14
CA ASN A 308 -3.19 -0.35 -2.55
C ASN A 308 -3.31 0.93 -3.39
N TYR A 309 -3.29 2.11 -2.76
CA TYR A 309 -3.64 3.38 -3.39
C TYR A 309 -5.00 3.30 -4.11
N ASP A 310 -5.95 2.64 -3.46
CA ASP A 310 -7.33 2.49 -3.89
C ASP A 310 -8.18 3.34 -2.95
N TYR A 311 -8.67 4.47 -3.43
CA TYR A 311 -9.30 5.49 -2.58
C TYR A 311 -10.81 5.45 -2.78
N PRO A 312 -11.58 5.02 -1.76
CA PRO A 312 -13.03 5.03 -1.84
C PRO A 312 -13.56 6.44 -2.06
N LYS A 313 -14.69 6.56 -2.75
CA LYS A 313 -15.38 7.84 -2.90
C LYS A 313 -15.84 8.35 -1.54
N ASP A 314 -15.92 9.68 -1.41
CA ASP A 314 -16.35 10.37 -0.20
C ASP A 314 -17.67 9.84 0.37
N ALA A 315 -18.63 9.46 -0.49
CA ALA A 315 -19.90 8.85 -0.08
C ALA A 315 -19.73 7.54 0.71
N LYS A 316 -18.80 6.67 0.29
CA LYS A 316 -18.50 5.40 0.99
C LYS A 316 -17.84 5.66 2.33
N LEU A 317 -16.93 6.63 2.39
CA LEU A 317 -16.29 7.04 3.66
C LEU A 317 -17.31 7.64 4.64
N LEU A 318 -18.26 8.43 4.14
CA LEU A 318 -19.37 8.98 4.91
C LEU A 318 -20.29 7.89 5.46
N GLU A 319 -20.62 6.89 4.64
CA GLU A 319 -21.43 5.74 5.06
C GLU A 319 -20.73 4.94 6.16
N ILE A 320 -19.47 4.55 5.95
CA ILE A 320 -18.64 3.85 6.95
C ILE A 320 -18.63 4.62 8.27
N PHE A 321 -18.39 5.93 8.24
CA PHE A 321 -18.37 6.77 9.42
C PHE A 321 -19.72 6.78 10.16
N LYS A 322 -20.82 6.97 9.44
CA LYS A 322 -22.18 6.94 10.02
C LYS A 322 -22.48 5.58 10.66
N CYS A 323 -22.14 4.48 10.00
CA CYS A 323 -22.30 3.13 10.53
C CYS A 323 -21.47 2.91 11.81
N ILE A 324 -20.24 3.41 11.86
CA ILE A 324 -19.41 3.35 13.07
C ILE A 324 -20.01 4.19 14.21
N LEU A 325 -20.54 5.38 13.93
CA LEU A 325 -21.22 6.18 14.96
C LEU A 325 -22.45 5.47 15.53
N ARG A 326 -23.24 4.76 14.71
CA ARG A 326 -24.42 3.98 15.16
C ARG A 326 -24.10 2.87 16.15
N ILE A 327 -22.90 2.28 16.08
CA ILE A 327 -22.54 1.19 17.01
C ILE A 327 -22.00 1.69 18.35
N LEU A 328 -21.64 2.99 18.46
CA LEU A 328 -21.11 3.54 19.72
C LEU A 328 -22.13 3.44 20.86
N PRO A 329 -23.41 3.83 20.70
CA PRO A 329 -24.41 3.77 21.78
C PRO A 329 -24.92 2.37 22.14
N ILE A 330 -24.58 1.31 21.37
CA ILE A 330 -25.11 -0.05 21.61
C ILE A 330 -24.80 -0.55 23.03
N VAL A 331 -25.82 -0.98 23.78
CA VAL A 331 -25.66 -1.45 25.16
C VAL A 331 -25.28 -2.93 25.19
N ARG A 332 -24.12 -3.28 25.75
CA ARG A 332 -23.62 -4.68 25.71
C ARG A 332 -24.37 -5.62 26.64
N SER A 333 -24.81 -5.14 27.80
CA SER A 333 -25.28 -5.97 28.93
C SER A 333 -26.77 -6.34 28.89
N SER A 334 -27.57 -5.73 28.01
CA SER A 334 -29.02 -5.97 27.95
C SER A 334 -29.51 -6.09 26.52
N ASN A 335 -30.22 -7.18 26.20
CA ASN A 335 -31.03 -7.32 24.99
C ASN A 335 -32.52 -7.03 25.27
N ARG A 336 -32.82 -6.27 26.33
CA ARG A 336 -34.18 -5.86 26.68
C ARG A 336 -34.26 -4.34 26.70
N VAL A 337 -35.22 -3.79 25.96
CA VAL A 337 -35.56 -2.37 25.95
C VAL A 337 -36.19 -1.97 27.29
N PRO A 338 -35.72 -0.91 27.96
CA PRO A 338 -36.36 -0.39 29.17
C PRO A 338 -37.80 0.08 28.91
N MET A 339 -38.73 -0.18 29.86
CA MET A 339 -40.18 0.12 29.74
C MET A 339 -40.53 1.59 29.47
N HIS A 340 -39.61 2.54 29.75
CA HIS A 340 -39.80 3.97 29.52
C HIS A 340 -38.65 4.60 28.74
N LEU A 341 -38.04 3.90 27.79
CA LEU A 341 -36.84 4.37 27.09
C LEU A 341 -37.03 5.75 26.44
N SER A 342 -36.17 6.70 26.81
CA SER A 342 -36.12 8.06 26.30
C SER A 342 -34.69 8.56 26.17
N LEU A 343 -34.49 9.71 25.51
CA LEU A 343 -33.20 10.39 25.46
C LEU A 343 -32.67 10.78 26.84
N ASP A 344 -33.52 10.85 27.86
CA ASP A 344 -33.15 11.27 29.22
C ASP A 344 -32.78 10.09 30.13
N ASN A 345 -33.19 8.85 29.81
CA ASN A 345 -32.88 7.67 30.62
C ASN A 345 -32.11 6.55 29.91
N ILE A 346 -31.84 6.65 28.59
CA ILE A 346 -30.97 5.68 27.88
C ILE A 346 -29.59 5.58 28.53
N SER A 347 -29.06 4.37 28.68
CA SER A 347 -27.73 4.14 29.28
C SER A 347 -26.62 4.63 28.34
N MET A 348 -25.72 5.48 28.85
CA MET A 348 -24.53 5.92 28.12
C MET A 348 -23.45 4.85 28.14
N THR A 349 -22.90 4.54 26.97
CA THR A 349 -21.82 3.57 26.82
C THR A 349 -20.45 4.26 26.88
N THR A 350 -19.43 3.52 27.31
CA THR A 350 -18.04 4.00 27.23
C THR A 350 -17.65 4.37 25.80
N SER A 351 -18.08 3.58 24.80
CA SER A 351 -17.80 3.84 23.38
C SER A 351 -18.35 5.21 22.95
N ALA A 352 -19.55 5.54 23.39
CA ALA A 352 -20.17 6.84 23.14
C ALA A 352 -19.47 7.98 23.87
N LYS A 353 -18.95 7.76 25.09
CA LYS A 353 -18.15 8.78 25.81
C LYS A 353 -16.85 9.12 25.08
N ILE A 354 -16.19 8.10 24.51
CA ILE A 354 -14.85 8.21 23.94
C ILE A 354 -14.77 9.21 22.78
N ILE A 355 -15.83 9.38 21.98
CA ILE A 355 -15.82 10.34 20.86
C ILE A 355 -15.55 11.78 21.32
N PHE A 356 -15.94 12.15 22.53
CA PHE A 356 -15.73 13.49 23.10
C PHE A 356 -14.31 13.68 23.66
N ASN A 357 -13.47 12.64 23.72
CA ASN A 357 -12.09 12.77 24.19
C ASN A 357 -11.24 13.59 23.21
N THR A 358 -10.41 14.51 23.70
CA THR A 358 -9.53 15.35 22.87
C THR A 358 -8.48 14.56 22.08
N ARG A 359 -8.14 13.33 22.49
CA ARG A 359 -7.27 12.42 21.73
C ARG A 359 -7.97 11.79 20.53
N VAL A 360 -9.28 11.63 20.59
CA VAL A 360 -10.10 11.06 19.51
C VAL A 360 -10.58 12.18 18.58
N THR A 361 -11.15 13.22 19.18
CA THR A 361 -11.64 14.42 18.50
C THR A 361 -10.88 15.63 19.04
N PRO A 362 -9.71 15.96 18.48
CA PRO A 362 -8.94 17.13 18.89
C PRO A 362 -9.68 18.43 18.59
N ASP A 363 -9.25 19.52 19.22
CA ASP A 363 -9.85 20.85 19.05
C ASP A 363 -9.68 21.37 17.62
N LYS A 364 -8.58 20.99 16.96
CA LYS A 364 -8.38 21.25 15.52
C LYS A 364 -9.09 20.19 14.68
N ARG A 365 -9.64 20.61 13.54
CA ARG A 365 -10.20 19.70 12.55
C ARG A 365 -9.11 18.78 11.99
N GLN A 366 -9.46 17.52 11.84
CA GLN A 366 -8.65 16.47 11.22
C GLN A 366 -8.84 16.49 9.69
N GLU A 367 -7.90 15.90 8.94
CA GLU A 367 -7.92 15.96 7.47
C GLU A 367 -9.15 15.30 6.84
N PHE A 368 -9.67 14.23 7.45
CA PHE A 368 -10.89 13.57 6.95
C PHE A 368 -12.14 14.45 7.09
N GLU A 369 -12.15 15.43 8.01
CA GLU A 369 -13.27 16.35 8.23
C GLU A 369 -13.42 17.40 7.12
N LYS A 370 -12.57 17.34 6.08
CA LYS A 370 -12.76 18.09 4.82
C LYS A 370 -13.79 17.43 3.90
N ILE A 371 -14.21 16.20 4.21
CA ILE A 371 -15.31 15.52 3.51
C ILE A 371 -16.62 15.98 4.12
N GLU A 372 -17.54 16.44 3.28
CA GLU A 372 -18.85 16.92 3.71
C GLU A 372 -19.60 15.83 4.50
N GLY A 373 -20.10 16.20 5.68
CA GLY A 373 -20.85 15.33 6.58
C GLY A 373 -19.99 14.51 7.56
N LEU A 374 -18.66 14.56 7.46
CA LEU A 374 -17.73 13.95 8.42
C LEU A 374 -17.28 14.90 9.54
N GLU A 375 -17.80 16.12 9.60
CA GLU A 375 -17.37 17.14 10.54
C GLU A 375 -17.73 16.78 11.99
N LEU A 376 -16.79 17.02 12.90
CA LEU A 376 -16.94 16.77 14.32
C LEU A 376 -17.10 18.04 15.16
N ASP A 377 -17.47 19.18 14.55
CA ASP A 377 -17.64 20.43 15.30
C ASP A 377 -18.73 20.33 16.36
N TRP A 378 -19.80 19.59 16.06
CA TRP A 378 -20.85 19.29 17.03
C TRP A 378 -20.31 18.53 18.26
N VAL A 379 -19.29 17.67 18.11
CA VAL A 379 -18.61 17.01 19.24
C VAL A 379 -17.84 18.03 20.06
N ARG A 380 -17.10 18.93 19.39
CA ARG A 380 -16.31 19.98 20.04
C ARG A 380 -17.22 20.92 20.81
N GLU A 381 -18.28 21.41 20.20
CA GLU A 381 -19.27 22.29 20.82
C GLU A 381 -19.94 21.62 22.04
N ALA A 382 -20.41 20.38 21.89
CA ALA A 382 -21.02 19.63 22.98
C ALA A 382 -20.03 19.38 24.13
N ARG A 383 -18.75 19.10 23.83
CA ARG A 383 -17.71 18.93 24.86
C ARG A 383 -17.59 20.17 25.75
N TYR A 384 -17.57 21.38 25.16
CA TYR A 384 -17.39 22.62 25.91
C TYR A 384 -18.66 23.12 26.60
N LYS A 385 -19.83 22.97 25.95
CA LYS A 385 -21.07 23.59 26.41
C LYS A 385 -21.94 22.68 27.27
N LEU A 386 -21.78 21.36 27.17
CA LEU A 386 -22.70 20.39 27.76
C LEU A 386 -22.04 19.49 28.80
N ASN A 387 -22.83 19.07 29.79
CA ASN A 387 -22.48 18.00 30.71
C ASN A 387 -22.47 16.63 30.01
N GLU A 388 -22.07 15.56 30.71
CA GLU A 388 -22.00 14.21 30.11
C GLU A 388 -23.31 13.76 29.45
N ARG A 389 -24.46 14.06 30.07
CA ARG A 389 -25.77 13.68 29.53
C ARG A 389 -26.08 14.45 28.24
N GLY A 390 -25.86 15.75 28.23
CA GLY A 390 -26.06 16.59 27.05
C GLY A 390 -25.14 16.20 25.89
N ARG A 391 -23.88 15.83 26.18
CA ARG A 391 -22.97 15.27 25.18
C ARG A 391 -23.53 13.99 24.56
N TYR A 392 -24.03 13.07 25.38
CA TYR A 392 -24.61 11.84 24.89
C TYR A 392 -25.86 12.09 24.05
N LYS A 393 -26.76 12.99 24.49
CA LYS A 393 -27.94 13.40 23.72
C LYS A 393 -27.55 13.99 22.36
N SER A 394 -26.52 14.84 22.31
CA SER A 394 -26.00 15.40 21.07
C SER A 394 -25.51 14.32 20.08
N LEU A 395 -24.81 13.28 20.57
CA LEU A 395 -24.45 12.13 19.74
C LEU A 395 -25.70 11.42 19.22
N LEU A 396 -26.67 11.11 20.06
CA LEU A 396 -27.88 10.39 19.67
C LEU A 396 -28.70 11.17 18.63
N GLU A 397 -28.88 12.48 18.82
CA GLU A 397 -29.53 13.37 17.85
C GLU A 397 -28.77 13.44 16.52
N LYS A 398 -27.44 13.44 16.56
CA LYS A 398 -26.63 13.38 15.34
C LYS A 398 -26.87 12.06 14.60
N ILE A 399 -26.95 10.93 15.32
CA ILE A 399 -27.23 9.61 14.72
C ILE A 399 -28.63 9.55 14.13
N ASP A 400 -29.61 10.09 14.84
CA ASP A 400 -31.00 10.18 14.37
C ASP A 400 -31.11 10.91 13.03
N LYS A 401 -30.42 12.06 12.90
CA LYS A 401 -30.40 12.87 11.65
C LYS A 401 -29.93 12.14 10.40
N PHE A 402 -29.13 11.08 10.54
CA PHE A 402 -28.65 10.31 9.39
C PHE A 402 -29.24 8.90 9.32
N THR A 403 -30.22 8.56 10.16
CA THR A 403 -30.93 7.28 10.15
C THR A 403 -32.25 7.44 9.38
N PRO A 404 -32.57 6.57 8.41
CA PRO A 404 -33.82 6.68 7.64
C PRO A 404 -35.06 6.69 8.53
N SER A 405 -36.08 7.47 8.13
CA SER A 405 -37.32 7.74 8.87
C SER A 405 -38.16 6.50 9.22
N ASP A 406 -37.92 5.38 8.53
CA ASP A 406 -38.72 4.16 8.66
C ASP A 406 -38.27 3.27 9.83
N ASP A 407 -37.17 3.62 10.50
CA ASP A 407 -36.65 2.94 11.67
C ASP A 407 -37.34 3.50 12.94
N ARG A 408 -38.37 2.80 13.43
CA ARG A 408 -39.20 3.24 14.58
C ARG A 408 -38.35 3.49 15.83
N GLY A 409 -37.97 4.74 16.07
CA GLY A 409 -37.21 5.15 17.25
C GLY A 409 -35.83 4.50 17.30
N ILE A 410 -34.77 5.28 17.06
CA ILE A 410 -33.41 4.75 17.03
C ILE A 410 -32.94 4.12 18.35
N LEU A 411 -33.55 4.51 19.47
CA LEU A 411 -33.12 4.13 20.82
C LEU A 411 -33.32 2.62 21.12
N PRO A 412 -34.51 2.01 20.88
CA PRO A 412 -34.71 0.57 20.98
C PRO A 412 -33.67 -0.29 20.26
N ASN A 413 -33.21 0.15 19.07
CA ASN A 413 -32.24 -0.59 18.26
C ASN A 413 -30.87 -0.75 18.95
N PHE A 414 -30.53 0.12 19.89
CA PHE A 414 -29.31 -0.03 20.71
C PHE A 414 -29.41 -1.18 21.74
N TYR A 415 -30.60 -1.75 21.96
CA TYR A 415 -30.88 -2.88 22.85
C TYR A 415 -31.28 -4.16 22.09
N GLU A 416 -32.27 -4.10 21.18
CA GLU A 416 -32.87 -5.29 20.56
C GLU A 416 -32.57 -5.47 19.06
N GLY A 417 -31.95 -4.48 18.38
CA GLY A 417 -31.65 -4.48 16.94
C GLY A 417 -30.15 -4.44 16.58
N LYS A 418 -29.28 -4.71 17.55
CA LYS A 418 -27.81 -4.48 17.46
C LYS A 418 -27.15 -5.14 16.27
N ASP A 419 -27.61 -6.34 15.94
CA ASP A 419 -27.05 -7.19 14.90
C ASP A 419 -27.20 -6.55 13.52
N GLY A 420 -28.31 -5.84 13.28
CA GLY A 420 -28.52 -5.04 12.08
C GLY A 420 -27.47 -3.94 11.96
N TYR A 421 -27.17 -3.19 13.02
CA TYR A 421 -26.15 -2.14 12.98
C TYR A 421 -24.73 -2.67 12.77
N TYR A 422 -24.39 -3.83 13.36
CA TYR A 422 -23.11 -4.47 13.04
C TYR A 422 -23.05 -4.93 11.60
N LYS A 423 -24.16 -5.47 11.06
CA LYS A 423 -24.25 -5.86 9.65
C LYS A 423 -24.07 -4.65 8.72
N LEU A 424 -24.69 -3.51 9.02
CA LEU A 424 -24.51 -2.27 8.23
C LEU A 424 -23.04 -1.82 8.15
N VAL A 425 -22.23 -2.07 9.19
CA VAL A 425 -20.78 -1.78 9.12
C VAL A 425 -20.08 -2.70 8.12
N HIS A 426 -20.44 -3.98 8.10
CA HIS A 426 -19.90 -4.95 7.14
C HIS A 426 -20.37 -4.65 5.71
N ASP A 427 -21.67 -4.41 5.54
CA ASP A 427 -22.25 -4.06 4.24
C ASP A 427 -21.63 -2.78 3.67
N ALA A 428 -21.27 -1.79 4.51
CA ALA A 428 -20.63 -0.54 4.09
C ALA A 428 -19.16 -0.71 3.63
N ILE A 429 -18.47 -1.78 4.03
CA ILE A 429 -17.12 -2.09 3.53
C ILE A 429 -17.17 -3.04 2.33
N ASP A 430 -18.12 -4.00 2.33
CA ASP A 430 -18.20 -5.08 1.34
C ASP A 430 -18.95 -4.69 0.06
N ASN A 431 -19.96 -3.81 0.14
CA ASN A 431 -20.71 -3.38 -1.05
C ASN A 431 -20.07 -2.14 -1.70
N TYR A 432 -20.04 -2.15 -3.04
CA TYR A 432 -19.53 -1.12 -3.98
C TYR A 432 -18.03 -1.07 -4.24
#